data_AF-G2I0G6-F1
#
_entry.id   AF-G2I0G6-F1
#
_cell.length_a   1.000
_cell.length_b   1.000
_cell.length_c   1.000
_cell.angle_alpha   90.00
_cell.angle_beta   90.00
_cell.angle_gamma   90.00
#
_symmetry.space_group_name_H-M   'P 1'
#
loop_
_entity.id
_entity.type
_entity.pdbx_description
1 polymer ?
#
loop_
_entity_poly.entity_id
_entity_poly.type
_entity_poly.pdbx_seq_one_letter_code
_entity_poly.pdbx_strand_id
1 'polypeptide(L)'
;MTENLRLPWAELPPATARDADAPVPGNRRAAGRRGRRPLSAWPKPAGPAPWQYWHLLVYGPDAVMDAFGAEMAGPGLIPWSFDAERVEEDMFALAIGHDGPARGRAGLSVEGCRILARQFRAAAEARHARLTLRTDGDCPLDFHQLVPVPAHILALGATHPDARAWLHRHWGIAEAPRQVTYLPGRKAGRRLPRGHRAVVYGFFTRGGEPMPVVRRAEEHYPPLTFRLSERSLG
;
A
#
# COMPACT_ATOMS: atom_id res chain seq x y z
N MET A 1 11.43 17.44 -21.30
CA MET A 1 11.87 17.59 -19.91
C MET A 1 10.69 17.25 -19.01
N THR A 2 10.47 15.97 -18.75
CA THR A 2 9.37 15.43 -17.95
C THR A 2 9.95 14.95 -16.62
N GLU A 3 10.26 15.88 -15.72
CA GLU A 3 10.74 15.54 -14.39
C GLU A 3 9.68 15.83 -13.33
N ASN A 4 9.23 14.75 -12.69
CA ASN A 4 8.72 14.67 -11.32
C ASN A 4 7.39 15.37 -11.00
N LEU A 5 6.32 14.98 -11.70
CA LEU A 5 5.03 14.82 -11.01
C LEU A 5 5.15 13.58 -10.11
N ARG A 6 5.52 13.78 -8.84
CA ARG A 6 5.42 12.74 -7.81
C ARG A 6 3.95 12.46 -7.57
N LEU A 7 3.44 11.43 -8.21
CA LEU A 7 2.08 10.95 -8.00
C LEU A 7 2.00 10.36 -6.58
N PRO A 8 1.00 10.72 -5.77
CA PRO A 8 0.90 10.26 -4.37
C PRO A 8 0.81 8.74 -4.23
N TRP A 9 0.44 8.04 -5.31
CA TRP A 9 0.40 6.59 -5.38
C TRP A 9 1.67 5.93 -5.95
N ALA A 10 2.67 6.72 -6.33
CA ALA A 10 3.98 6.25 -6.78
C ALA A 10 4.97 6.06 -5.62
N GLU A 11 4.53 6.32 -4.38
CA GLU A 11 5.28 5.90 -3.20
C GLU A 11 5.22 4.37 -3.10
N LEU A 12 6.26 3.75 -3.65
CA LEU A 12 6.50 2.32 -3.51
C LEU A 12 7.14 2.04 -2.15
N PRO A 13 6.87 0.88 -1.54
CA PRO A 13 7.63 0.45 -0.37
C PRO A 13 9.13 0.35 -0.73
N PRO A 14 10.02 0.51 0.27
CA PRO A 14 11.45 0.35 0.06
C PRO A 14 11.75 -1.05 -0.52
N ALA A 15 12.79 -1.15 -1.34
CA ALA A 15 13.27 -2.45 -1.78
C ALA A 15 13.79 -3.24 -0.56
N THR A 16 13.36 -4.48 -0.40
CA THR A 16 13.98 -5.38 0.59
C THR A 16 15.40 -5.68 0.13
N ALA A 17 16.41 -5.31 0.92
CA ALA A 17 17.80 -5.64 0.61
C ALA A 17 17.96 -7.17 0.46
N ARG A 18 18.36 -7.64 -0.73
CA ARG A 18 19.44 -8.62 -0.78
C ARG A 18 20.70 -7.83 -0.44
N ASP A 19 21.48 -8.33 0.52
CA ASP A 19 22.70 -7.72 1.05
C ASP A 19 23.40 -6.81 0.04
N ALA A 20 23.29 -5.51 0.26
CA ALA A 20 24.04 -4.48 -0.44
C ALA A 20 24.32 -3.35 0.54
N ASP A 21 25.42 -3.55 1.25
CA ASP A 21 26.11 -2.61 2.10
C ASP A 21 26.49 -1.36 1.26
N ALA A 22 26.00 -0.18 1.65
CA ALA A 22 26.50 1.09 1.12
C ALA A 22 26.30 2.23 2.14
N PRO A 23 27.26 3.17 2.25
CA PRO A 23 27.48 3.94 3.46
C PRO A 23 26.65 5.22 3.55
N VAL A 24 26.31 5.56 4.80
CA VAL A 24 25.58 6.77 5.21
C VAL A 24 26.42 8.03 4.95
N PRO A 25 25.90 9.07 4.26
CA PRO A 25 26.59 10.35 4.16
C PRO A 25 26.49 11.14 5.48
N GLY A 26 27.63 11.66 5.91
CA GLY A 26 27.81 12.42 7.14
C GLY A 26 27.05 13.75 7.20
N ASN A 27 26.53 14.04 8.39
CA ASN A 27 25.75 15.22 8.73
C ASN A 27 26.65 16.46 8.92
N ARG A 28 26.60 17.44 8.00
CA ARG A 28 27.22 18.76 8.22
C ARG A 28 26.17 19.76 8.71
N ARG A 29 26.32 20.22 9.95
CA ARG A 29 25.54 21.33 10.53
C ARG A 29 25.98 22.66 9.94
N ALA A 30 25.04 23.43 9.41
CA ALA A 30 25.25 24.83 9.03
C ALA A 30 24.83 25.78 10.17
N ALA A 31 25.62 26.84 10.37
CA ALA A 31 25.46 27.84 11.43
C ALA A 31 24.21 28.72 11.22
N GLY A 32 23.60 29.11 12.35
CA GLY A 32 22.28 29.75 12.40
C GLY A 32 22.24 31.22 11.97
N ARG A 33 21.16 31.59 11.26
CA ARG A 33 20.68 32.98 11.15
C ARG A 33 19.37 33.12 11.93
N ARG A 34 19.36 34.01 12.92
CA ARG A 34 18.17 34.41 13.69
C ARG A 34 17.25 35.26 12.80
N GLY A 35 15.94 35.05 12.89
CA GLY A 35 14.94 35.98 12.34
C GLY A 35 13.74 35.40 11.59
N ARG A 36 13.54 34.07 11.53
CA ARG A 36 12.27 33.48 11.06
C ARG A 36 11.78 32.46 12.07
N ARG A 37 10.47 32.47 12.35
CA ARG A 37 9.80 31.40 13.10
C ARG A 37 10.18 30.09 12.40
N PRO A 38 10.85 29.15 13.08
CA PRO A 38 11.42 27.99 12.41
C PRO A 38 10.29 27.21 11.73
N LEU A 39 10.56 26.64 10.56
CA LEU A 39 9.60 25.77 9.83
C LEU A 39 9.11 24.59 10.70
N SER A 40 9.78 24.29 11.82
CA SER A 40 9.32 23.35 12.85
C SER A 40 8.12 23.82 13.68
N ALA A 41 7.77 25.11 13.62
CA ALA A 41 6.62 25.70 14.32
C ALA A 41 5.32 25.63 13.50
N TRP A 42 5.40 25.14 12.26
CA TRP A 42 4.23 24.82 11.44
C TRP A 42 3.80 23.39 11.77
N PRO A 43 2.48 23.10 11.91
CA PRO A 43 2.02 21.72 11.97
C PRO A 43 2.57 21.00 10.75
N LYS A 44 3.46 20.03 10.99
CA LYS A 44 3.95 19.19 9.91
C LYS A 44 2.70 18.48 9.36
N PRO A 45 2.34 18.65 8.08
CA PRO A 45 1.26 17.84 7.52
C PRO A 45 1.60 16.39 7.86
N ALA A 46 0.64 15.65 8.40
CA ALA A 46 0.84 14.25 8.73
C ALA A 46 1.37 13.59 7.45
N GLY A 47 2.65 13.21 7.47
CA GLY A 47 3.27 12.56 6.32
C GLY A 47 2.51 11.27 6.01
N PRO A 48 2.71 10.69 4.83
CA PRO A 48 2.19 9.36 4.56
C PRO A 48 2.61 8.43 5.70
N ALA A 49 1.68 7.60 6.17
CA ALA A 49 1.99 6.66 7.24
C ALA A 49 3.21 5.82 6.83
N PRO A 50 4.14 5.51 7.76
CA PRO A 50 5.34 4.78 7.39
C PRO A 50 4.98 3.39 6.86
N TRP A 51 5.87 2.83 6.06
CA TRP A 51 5.81 1.43 5.67
C TRP A 51 6.19 0.53 6.85
N GLN A 52 5.42 -0.53 7.09
CA GLN A 52 5.77 -1.63 7.97
C GLN A 52 6.00 -2.88 7.13
N TYR A 53 7.05 -3.63 7.44
CA TYR A 53 7.32 -4.92 6.79
C TYR A 53 6.88 -6.06 7.70
N TRP A 54 6.13 -7.01 7.14
CA TRP A 54 5.52 -8.10 7.90
C TRP A 54 5.95 -9.44 7.34
N HIS A 55 6.14 -10.39 8.26
CA HIS A 55 6.19 -11.81 7.94
C HIS A 55 4.93 -12.49 8.47
N LEU A 56 4.26 -13.23 7.60
CA LEU A 56 3.20 -14.17 7.98
C LEU A 56 3.72 -15.59 7.79
N LEU A 57 3.95 -16.29 8.89
CA LEU A 57 4.24 -17.72 8.89
C LEU A 57 2.91 -18.49 8.95
N VAL A 58 2.71 -19.40 8.00
CA VAL A 58 1.58 -20.32 7.95
C VAL A 58 2.11 -21.74 7.93
N TYR A 59 1.55 -22.62 8.76
CA TYR A 59 1.94 -24.04 8.75
C TYR A 59 0.78 -24.95 9.17
N GLY A 60 0.79 -26.17 8.65
CA GLY A 60 -0.26 -27.15 8.86
C GLY A 60 -0.12 -28.34 7.90
N PRO A 61 -1.16 -29.18 7.79
CA PRO A 61 -1.16 -30.35 6.90
C PRO A 61 -0.98 -29.95 5.43
N ASP A 62 -0.23 -30.74 4.66
CA ASP A 62 0.15 -30.42 3.28
C ASP A 62 -1.06 -30.16 2.38
N ALA A 63 -2.07 -31.02 2.41
CA ALA A 63 -3.27 -30.88 1.59
C ALA A 63 -4.07 -29.60 1.90
N VAL A 64 -4.12 -29.19 3.17
CA VAL A 64 -4.80 -27.95 3.58
C VAL A 64 -3.97 -26.73 3.17
N MET A 65 -2.64 -26.83 3.26
CA MET A 65 -1.74 -25.79 2.77
C MET A 65 -1.81 -25.62 1.24
N ASP A 66 -2.11 -26.67 0.48
CA ASP A 66 -2.31 -26.58 -0.98
C ASP A 66 -3.60 -25.82 -1.30
N ALA A 67 -4.71 -26.18 -0.64
CA ALA A 67 -5.99 -25.48 -0.77
C ALA A 67 -5.85 -23.99 -0.41
N PHE A 68 -5.23 -23.70 0.73
CA PHE A 68 -4.95 -22.33 1.17
C PHE A 68 -4.12 -21.56 0.14
N GLY A 69 -3.03 -22.16 -0.35
CA GLY A 69 -2.16 -21.48 -1.32
C GLY A 69 -2.87 -21.17 -2.64
N ALA A 70 -3.75 -22.07 -3.10
CA ALA A 70 -4.52 -21.87 -4.33
C ALA A 70 -5.60 -20.79 -4.17
N GLU A 71 -6.33 -20.80 -3.05
CA GLU A 71 -7.41 -19.84 -2.80
C GLU A 71 -6.89 -18.43 -2.53
N MET A 72 -5.77 -18.30 -1.80
CA MET A 72 -5.19 -17.00 -1.48
C MET A 72 -4.43 -16.36 -2.65
N ALA A 73 -4.22 -17.09 -3.73
CA ALA A 73 -3.53 -16.58 -4.90
C ALA A 73 -4.47 -15.68 -5.72
N GLY A 74 -4.00 -14.49 -6.11
CA GLY A 74 -4.84 -13.55 -6.85
C GLY A 74 -4.05 -12.42 -7.50
N PRO A 75 -4.74 -11.41 -8.04
CA PRO A 75 -4.12 -10.25 -8.68
C PRO A 75 -3.37 -9.32 -7.69
N GLY A 76 -3.57 -9.47 -6.39
CA GLY A 76 -2.91 -8.68 -5.34
C GLY A 76 -3.32 -7.21 -5.34
N LEU A 77 -4.57 -6.95 -5.73
CA LEU A 77 -5.14 -5.61 -5.79
C LEU A 77 -6.62 -5.64 -5.44
N ILE A 78 -7.11 -4.53 -4.90
CA ILE A 78 -8.55 -4.32 -4.74
C ILE A 78 -9.09 -3.81 -6.08
N PRO A 79 -10.14 -4.43 -6.65
CA PRO A 79 -10.72 -4.04 -7.93
C PRO A 79 -11.62 -2.81 -7.78
N TRP A 80 -11.04 -1.67 -7.36
CA TRP A 80 -11.76 -0.40 -7.25
C TRP A 80 -12.38 0.00 -8.59
N SER A 81 -13.60 0.54 -8.53
CA SER A 81 -14.16 1.23 -9.69
C SER A 81 -13.29 2.43 -10.04
N PHE A 82 -13.03 2.61 -11.34
CA PHE A 82 -12.26 3.73 -11.85
C PHE A 82 -13.16 4.65 -12.67
N ASP A 83 -13.29 5.89 -12.21
CA ASP A 83 -14.01 6.97 -12.89
C ASP A 83 -13.00 8.04 -13.30
N ALA A 84 -12.69 8.09 -14.59
CA ALA A 84 -11.70 9.01 -15.14
C ALA A 84 -12.17 10.48 -15.06
N GLU A 85 -13.46 10.72 -15.23
CA GLU A 85 -14.03 12.07 -15.22
C GLU A 85 -13.96 12.65 -13.81
N ARG A 86 -14.33 11.85 -12.80
CA ARG A 86 -14.18 12.25 -11.39
C ARG A 86 -12.73 12.56 -11.02
N VAL A 87 -11.77 11.76 -11.51
CA VAL A 87 -10.33 12.03 -11.25
C VAL A 87 -9.88 13.36 -11.85
N GLU A 88 -10.34 13.71 -13.06
CA GLU A 88 -10.07 15.01 -13.68
C GLU A 88 -10.70 16.15 -12.87
N GLU A 89 -11.97 16.01 -12.48
CA GLU A 89 -12.71 17.00 -11.69
C GLU A 89 -12.03 17.26 -10.33
N ASP A 90 -11.70 16.21 -9.58
CA ASP A 90 -11.05 16.31 -8.27
C ASP A 90 -9.67 16.97 -8.38
N MET A 91 -8.89 16.63 -9.42
CA MET A 91 -7.60 17.29 -9.66
C MET A 91 -7.75 18.73 -10.08
N PHE A 92 -8.74 19.06 -10.89
CA PHE A 92 -9.02 20.44 -11.24
C PHE A 92 -9.40 21.25 -10.01
N ALA A 93 -10.29 20.73 -9.16
CA ALA A 93 -10.72 21.33 -7.91
C ALA A 93 -9.56 21.53 -6.91
N LEU A 94 -8.64 20.56 -6.83
CA LEU A 94 -7.43 20.68 -6.01
C LEU A 94 -6.43 21.69 -6.59
N ALA A 95 -6.22 21.69 -7.91
CA ALA A 95 -5.28 22.59 -8.58
C ALA A 95 -5.73 24.05 -8.53
N ILE A 96 -7.05 24.30 -8.55
CA ILE A 96 -7.63 25.65 -8.40
C ILE A 96 -7.82 26.07 -6.94
N GLY A 97 -7.44 25.22 -5.97
CA GLY A 97 -7.84 25.20 -4.57
C GLY A 97 -8.13 26.53 -3.83
N HIS A 98 -8.99 26.41 -2.83
CA HIS A 98 -9.65 27.46 -2.04
C HIS A 98 -8.72 28.51 -1.36
N ASP A 99 -7.47 28.14 -1.06
CA ASP A 99 -6.45 29.08 -0.61
C ASP A 99 -5.67 29.61 -1.83
N GLY A 100 -6.27 30.61 -2.48
CA GLY A 100 -5.60 31.41 -3.51
C GLY A 100 -4.21 31.84 -3.03
N PRO A 101 -3.25 32.05 -3.94
CA PRO A 101 -1.85 32.21 -3.58
C PRO A 101 -1.70 33.24 -2.46
N ALA A 102 -1.16 32.80 -1.32
CA ALA A 102 -0.66 33.71 -0.28
C ALA A 102 0.15 34.81 -0.99
N ARG A 103 -0.32 36.06 -0.84
CA ARG A 103 0.14 37.27 -1.53
C ARG A 103 1.57 37.12 -2.07
N GLY A 104 1.69 36.90 -3.38
CA GLY A 104 2.97 36.98 -4.10
C GLY A 104 3.43 35.74 -4.88
N ARG A 105 2.71 34.61 -4.89
CA ARG A 105 2.97 33.51 -5.84
C ARG A 105 1.98 33.56 -7.01
N ALA A 106 2.44 33.53 -8.25
CA ALA A 106 1.54 33.27 -9.37
C ALA A 106 1.05 31.81 -9.26
N GLY A 107 -0.24 31.63 -8.98
CA GLY A 107 -0.88 30.31 -9.08
C GLY A 107 -0.94 29.85 -10.55
N LEU A 108 -1.25 28.58 -10.78
CA LEU A 108 -1.56 28.10 -12.13
C LEU A 108 -2.76 28.89 -12.69
N SER A 109 -2.73 29.22 -13.98
CA SER A 109 -3.92 29.74 -14.65
C SER A 109 -5.01 28.67 -14.68
N VAL A 110 -6.28 29.06 -14.85
CA VAL A 110 -7.40 28.10 -14.99
C VAL A 110 -7.12 27.10 -16.11
N GLU A 111 -6.55 27.55 -17.22
CA GLU A 111 -6.15 26.68 -18.32
C GLU A 111 -4.99 25.74 -17.93
N GLY A 112 -4.02 26.23 -17.16
CA GLY A 112 -2.97 25.42 -16.57
C GLY A 112 -3.51 24.32 -15.63
N CYS A 113 -4.52 24.63 -14.82
CA CYS A 113 -5.19 23.66 -13.96
C CYS A 113 -5.92 22.57 -14.77
N ARG A 114 -6.59 22.95 -15.87
CA ARG A 114 -7.24 21.98 -16.78
C ARG A 114 -6.23 21.05 -17.45
N ILE A 115 -5.14 21.61 -17.97
CA ILE A 115 -4.07 20.81 -18.60
C ILE A 115 -3.50 19.81 -17.57
N LEU A 116 -3.24 20.26 -16.34
CA LEU A 116 -2.75 19.40 -15.27
C LEU A 116 -3.74 18.28 -14.94
N ALA A 117 -5.03 18.61 -14.79
CA ALA A 117 -6.08 17.64 -14.50
C ALA A 117 -6.18 16.55 -15.58
N ARG A 118 -6.15 16.93 -16.87
CA ARG A 118 -6.14 16.00 -18.01
C ARG A 118 -4.91 15.11 -18.03
N GLN A 119 -3.73 15.65 -17.76
CA GLN A 119 -2.50 14.85 -17.66
C GLN A 119 -2.59 13.82 -16.53
N PHE A 120 -3.18 14.20 -15.40
CA PHE A 120 -3.39 13.31 -14.26
C PHE A 120 -4.38 12.20 -14.59
N ARG A 121 -5.48 12.53 -15.26
CA ARG A 121 -6.47 11.56 -15.75
C ARG A 121 -5.82 10.53 -16.67
N ALA A 122 -5.10 10.96 -17.69
CA ALA A 122 -4.42 10.07 -18.62
C ALA A 122 -3.42 9.14 -17.91
N ALA A 123 -2.68 9.67 -16.91
CA ALA A 123 -1.78 8.86 -16.10
C ALA A 123 -2.53 7.85 -15.21
N ALA A 124 -3.68 8.22 -14.67
CA ALA A 124 -4.52 7.36 -13.85
C ALA A 124 -5.19 6.25 -14.67
N GLU A 125 -5.72 6.58 -15.87
CA GLU A 125 -6.25 5.63 -16.86
C GLU A 125 -5.20 4.59 -17.25
N ALA A 126 -4.01 5.05 -17.65
CA ALA A 126 -2.90 4.17 -18.03
C ALA A 126 -2.48 3.25 -16.87
N ARG A 127 -2.55 3.72 -15.63
CA ARG A 127 -2.29 2.90 -14.45
C ARG A 127 -3.40 1.88 -14.21
N HIS A 128 -4.66 2.28 -14.30
CA HIS A 128 -5.79 1.38 -14.13
C HIS A 128 -5.75 0.25 -15.17
N ALA A 129 -5.52 0.59 -16.44
CA ALA A 129 -5.36 -0.38 -17.52
C ALA A 129 -4.23 -1.39 -17.27
N ARG A 130 -3.11 -0.95 -16.67
CA ARG A 130 -2.02 -1.89 -16.28
C ARG A 130 -2.44 -2.81 -15.13
N LEU A 131 -3.21 -2.30 -14.17
CA LEU A 131 -3.67 -3.08 -13.03
C LEU A 131 -4.71 -4.13 -13.45
N THR A 132 -5.57 -3.83 -14.43
CA THR A 132 -6.54 -4.78 -14.98
C THR A 132 -5.92 -5.92 -15.77
N LEU A 133 -4.64 -5.79 -16.19
CA LEU A 133 -3.91 -6.85 -16.89
C LEU A 133 -3.27 -7.88 -15.94
N ARG A 134 -3.30 -7.66 -14.63
CA ARG A 134 -2.77 -8.66 -13.68
C ARG A 134 -3.66 -9.89 -13.65
N THR A 135 -3.04 -11.05 -13.67
CA THR A 135 -3.72 -12.35 -13.69
C THR A 135 -3.79 -12.97 -12.30
N ASP A 136 -4.70 -13.94 -12.14
CA ASP A 136 -4.74 -14.78 -10.95
C ASP A 136 -3.40 -15.51 -10.78
N GLY A 137 -2.84 -15.48 -9.56
CA GLY A 137 -1.52 -16.05 -9.24
C GLY A 137 -0.36 -15.05 -9.18
N ASP A 138 -0.55 -13.81 -9.61
CA ASP A 138 0.49 -12.76 -9.55
C ASP A 138 0.88 -12.35 -8.11
N CYS A 139 -0.01 -12.62 -7.15
CA CYS A 139 0.17 -12.35 -5.74
C CYS A 139 -0.12 -13.62 -4.94
N PRO A 140 0.85 -14.14 -4.18
CA PRO A 140 0.69 -15.41 -3.47
C PRO A 140 -0.16 -15.31 -2.18
N LEU A 141 -0.50 -14.10 -1.76
CA LEU A 141 -1.37 -13.82 -0.61
C LEU A 141 -2.17 -12.55 -0.89
N ASP A 142 -3.29 -12.69 -1.58
CA ASP A 142 -4.23 -11.62 -1.90
C ASP A 142 -5.32 -11.52 -0.83
N PHE A 143 -5.34 -10.39 -0.11
CA PHE A 143 -6.33 -10.14 0.94
C PHE A 143 -7.75 -10.04 0.39
N HIS A 144 -7.92 -9.65 -0.88
CA HIS A 144 -9.24 -9.59 -1.51
C HIS A 144 -9.83 -10.97 -1.78
N GLN A 145 -9.00 -12.00 -1.97
CA GLN A 145 -9.50 -13.38 -2.10
C GLN A 145 -10.03 -13.89 -0.75
N LEU A 146 -9.33 -13.59 0.35
CA LEU A 146 -9.73 -14.03 1.69
C LEU A 146 -10.90 -13.24 2.28
N VAL A 147 -10.84 -11.91 2.17
CA VAL A 147 -11.87 -11.01 2.71
C VAL A 147 -12.27 -10.03 1.60
N PRO A 148 -13.16 -10.46 0.68
CA PRO A 148 -13.57 -9.65 -0.45
C PRO A 148 -14.18 -8.32 -0.02
N VAL A 149 -13.75 -7.25 -0.69
CA VAL A 149 -14.36 -5.92 -0.55
C VAL A 149 -15.72 -5.95 -1.25
N PRO A 150 -16.83 -5.64 -0.56
CA PRO A 150 -18.16 -5.68 -1.16
C PRO A 150 -18.32 -4.70 -2.31
N ALA A 151 -19.14 -5.06 -3.31
CA ALA A 151 -19.38 -4.23 -4.50
C ALA A 151 -19.82 -2.79 -4.18
N HIS A 152 -20.67 -2.61 -3.16
CA HIS A 152 -21.12 -1.28 -2.74
C HIS A 152 -19.99 -0.42 -2.13
N ILE A 153 -18.96 -1.04 -1.55
CA ILE A 153 -17.76 -0.36 -1.07
C ILE A 153 -16.80 -0.09 -2.23
N LEU A 154 -16.64 -1.06 -3.14
CA LEU A 154 -15.80 -0.89 -4.34
C LEU A 154 -16.25 0.31 -5.18
N ALA A 155 -17.57 0.51 -5.32
CA ALA A 155 -18.18 1.62 -6.05
C ALA A 155 -17.86 3.01 -5.46
N LEU A 156 -17.49 3.10 -4.18
CA LEU A 156 -17.12 4.36 -3.53
C LEU A 156 -15.71 4.81 -3.95
N GLY A 157 -14.85 3.89 -4.37
CA GLY A 157 -13.46 4.15 -4.73
C GLY A 157 -12.50 4.18 -3.53
N ALA A 158 -11.20 4.08 -3.84
CA ALA A 158 -10.14 3.84 -2.86
C ALA A 158 -9.94 4.97 -1.82
N THR A 159 -10.33 6.20 -2.16
CA THR A 159 -10.11 7.38 -1.31
C THR A 159 -11.31 7.71 -0.41
N HIS A 160 -12.47 7.10 -0.65
CA HIS A 160 -13.69 7.40 0.10
C HIS A 160 -13.55 7.02 1.57
N PRO A 161 -14.00 7.87 2.52
CA PRO A 161 -13.84 7.61 3.95
C PRO A 161 -14.45 6.28 4.39
N ASP A 162 -15.65 5.94 3.92
CA ASP A 162 -16.30 4.67 4.26
C ASP A 162 -15.56 3.45 3.70
N ALA A 163 -14.96 3.56 2.50
CA ALA A 163 -14.14 2.49 1.95
C ALA A 163 -12.89 2.27 2.80
N ARG A 164 -12.23 3.36 3.23
CA ARG A 164 -11.08 3.28 4.15
C ARG A 164 -11.47 2.73 5.52
N ALA A 165 -12.62 3.13 6.05
CA ALA A 165 -13.15 2.63 7.32
C ALA A 165 -13.46 1.13 7.24
N TRP A 166 -14.04 0.68 6.12
CA TRP A 166 -14.27 -0.74 5.86
C TRP A 166 -12.95 -1.51 5.85
N LEU A 167 -11.94 -1.05 5.11
CA LEU A 167 -10.63 -1.73 5.06
C LEU A 167 -9.95 -1.75 6.44
N HIS A 168 -9.99 -0.65 7.19
CA HIS A 168 -9.46 -0.66 8.55
C HIS A 168 -10.17 -1.67 9.45
N ARG A 169 -11.51 -1.75 9.36
CA ARG A 169 -12.29 -2.68 10.19
C ARG A 169 -12.04 -4.14 9.83
N HIS A 170 -12.00 -4.46 8.54
CA HIS A 170 -11.98 -5.83 8.05
C HIS A 170 -10.58 -6.34 7.75
N TRP A 171 -9.66 -5.45 7.38
CA TRP A 171 -8.28 -5.77 7.05
C TRP A 171 -7.25 -5.23 8.04
N GLY A 172 -7.59 -4.26 8.89
CA GLY A 172 -6.65 -3.60 9.81
C GLY A 172 -5.79 -2.50 9.16
N ILE A 173 -5.89 -2.34 7.83
CA ILE A 173 -5.07 -1.44 7.01
C ILE A 173 -5.95 -0.69 6.02
N ALA A 174 -5.49 0.46 5.52
CA ALA A 174 -6.29 1.31 4.61
C ALA A 174 -6.11 1.01 3.12
N GLU A 175 -5.23 0.06 2.77
CA GLU A 175 -4.86 -0.26 1.40
C GLU A 175 -4.38 -1.71 1.27
N ALA A 176 -4.36 -2.23 0.05
CA ALA A 176 -3.84 -3.57 -0.22
C ALA A 176 -2.33 -3.66 0.10
N PRO A 177 -1.87 -4.80 0.66
CA PRO A 177 -0.45 -5.04 0.88
C PRO A 177 0.38 -4.90 -0.40
N ARG A 178 1.64 -4.50 -0.26
CA ARG A 178 2.58 -4.34 -1.37
C ARG A 178 3.72 -5.34 -1.31
N GLN A 179 4.25 -5.68 -2.49
CA GLN A 179 5.38 -6.60 -2.67
C GLN A 179 5.20 -7.92 -1.91
N VAL A 180 4.00 -8.49 -2.00
CA VAL A 180 3.67 -9.77 -1.40
C VAL A 180 4.46 -10.87 -2.10
N THR A 181 5.24 -11.64 -1.35
CA THR A 181 6.11 -12.68 -1.90
C THR A 181 6.31 -13.84 -0.92
N TYR A 182 6.70 -15.00 -1.46
CA TYR A 182 7.20 -16.11 -0.66
C TYR A 182 8.63 -15.84 -0.18
N LEU A 183 8.93 -16.20 1.06
CA LEU A 183 10.27 -16.17 1.63
C LEU A 183 10.81 -17.59 1.77
N PRO A 184 11.40 -18.17 0.71
CA PRO A 184 11.88 -19.56 0.74
C PRO A 184 12.96 -19.75 1.80
N GLY A 185 13.01 -20.96 2.38
CA GLY A 185 14.02 -21.33 3.38
C GLY A 185 13.76 -20.85 4.80
N ARG A 186 12.79 -19.95 5.02
CA ARG A 186 12.30 -19.62 6.38
C ARG A 186 11.40 -20.75 6.90
N LYS A 187 11.60 -21.15 8.15
CA LYS A 187 10.90 -22.29 8.78
C LYS A 187 10.20 -21.88 10.07
N ALA A 188 9.28 -22.71 10.54
CA ALA A 188 8.54 -22.50 11.80
C ALA A 188 9.39 -22.58 13.09
N GLY A 189 10.72 -22.65 12.98
CA GLY A 189 11.66 -22.76 14.11
C GLY A 189 11.67 -24.12 14.83
N ARG A 190 10.63 -24.94 14.64
CA ARG A 190 10.50 -26.30 15.18
C ARG A 190 10.33 -27.35 14.08
N ARG A 191 10.64 -28.61 14.40
CA ARG A 191 10.32 -29.74 13.52
C ARG A 191 8.80 -29.92 13.47
N LEU A 192 8.25 -29.95 12.26
CA LEU A 192 6.82 -30.18 12.03
C LEU A 192 6.51 -31.69 12.01
N PRO A 193 5.25 -32.08 12.30
CA PRO A 193 4.81 -33.45 12.12
C PRO A 193 4.96 -33.93 10.66
N ARG A 194 4.91 -35.25 10.45
CA ARG A 194 4.92 -35.81 9.09
C ARG A 194 3.68 -35.33 8.31
N GLY A 195 3.85 -35.02 7.03
CA GLY A 195 2.79 -34.51 6.16
C GLY A 195 2.34 -33.08 6.50
N HIS A 196 3.20 -32.30 7.18
CA HIS A 196 2.99 -30.89 7.44
C HIS A 196 4.13 -30.07 6.84
N ARG A 197 3.81 -28.86 6.40
CA ARG A 197 4.77 -27.89 5.89
C ARG A 197 4.53 -26.51 6.46
N ALA A 198 5.54 -25.65 6.28
CA ALA A 198 5.48 -24.23 6.62
C ALA A 198 5.84 -23.38 5.41
N VAL A 199 5.17 -22.24 5.29
CA VAL A 199 5.45 -21.19 4.32
C VAL A 199 5.52 -19.87 5.06
N VAL A 200 6.41 -18.98 4.62
CA VAL A 200 6.46 -17.60 5.13
C VAL A 200 6.22 -16.65 3.98
N TYR A 201 5.27 -15.73 4.17
CA TYR A 201 5.00 -14.62 3.27
C TYR A 201 5.67 -13.36 3.80
N GLY A 202 6.27 -12.57 2.92
CA GLY A 202 6.76 -11.23 3.20
C GLY A 202 5.92 -10.21 2.45
N PHE A 203 5.52 -9.13 3.11
CA PHE A 203 4.76 -8.05 2.47
C PHE A 203 4.84 -6.75 3.28
N PHE A 204 4.49 -5.65 2.64
CA PHE A 204 4.44 -4.33 3.27
C PHE A 204 3.00 -3.86 3.45
N THR A 205 2.75 -3.20 4.58
CA THR A 205 1.52 -2.43 4.83
C THR A 205 1.88 -0.98 5.15
N ARG A 206 0.88 -0.10 5.04
CA ARG A 206 1.02 1.30 5.43
C ARG A 206 0.06 1.65 6.55
N GLY A 207 0.61 1.98 7.72
CA GLY A 207 -0.13 2.56 8.84
C GLY A 207 -1.11 1.59 9.52
N GLY A 208 -0.79 0.31 9.62
CA GLY A 208 -1.63 -0.65 10.34
C GLY A 208 -1.12 -2.09 10.33
N GLU A 209 -1.60 -2.86 11.30
CA GLU A 209 -1.36 -4.29 11.45
C GLU A 209 -2.50 -5.08 10.80
N PRO A 210 -2.21 -6.02 9.88
CA PRO A 210 -3.22 -6.77 9.14
C PRO A 210 -3.89 -7.91 9.94
N MET A 211 -3.89 -7.83 11.27
CA MET A 211 -4.39 -8.89 12.16
C MET A 211 -5.86 -9.30 11.89
N PRO A 212 -6.80 -8.40 11.52
CA PRO A 212 -8.16 -8.81 11.17
C PRO A 212 -8.23 -9.82 10.02
N VAL A 213 -7.37 -9.67 9.00
CA VAL A 213 -7.28 -10.63 7.88
C VAL A 213 -6.74 -11.97 8.38
N VAL A 214 -5.70 -11.95 9.22
CA VAL A 214 -5.09 -13.16 9.78
C VAL A 214 -6.11 -13.96 10.59
N ARG A 215 -6.93 -13.29 11.42
CA ARG A 215 -8.01 -13.94 12.17
C ARG A 215 -9.05 -14.58 11.26
N ARG A 216 -9.41 -13.94 10.14
CA ARG A 216 -10.30 -14.56 9.16
C ARG A 216 -9.69 -15.77 8.48
N ALA A 217 -8.39 -15.73 8.19
CA ALA A 217 -7.66 -16.90 7.71
C ALA A 217 -7.67 -18.05 8.74
N GLU A 218 -7.45 -17.75 10.02
CA GLU A 218 -7.52 -18.73 11.12
C GLU A 218 -8.91 -19.38 11.22
N GLU A 219 -9.97 -18.60 11.09
CA GLU A 219 -11.34 -19.12 11.11
C GLU A 219 -11.69 -19.94 9.86
N HIS A 220 -11.23 -19.51 8.69
CA HIS A 220 -11.51 -20.19 7.42
C HIS A 220 -10.69 -21.48 7.26
N TYR A 221 -9.48 -21.51 7.83
CA TYR A 221 -8.58 -22.66 7.82
C TYR A 221 -8.18 -23.11 9.24
N PRO A 222 -9.11 -23.67 10.05
CA PRO A 222 -8.83 -24.11 11.42
C PRO A 222 -7.64 -25.09 11.59
N PRO A 223 -7.34 -25.99 10.64
CA PRO A 223 -6.18 -26.88 10.74
C PRO A 223 -4.83 -26.17 10.56
N LEU A 224 -4.82 -24.93 10.05
CA LEU A 224 -3.61 -24.16 9.85
C LEU A 224 -3.33 -23.26 11.06
N THR A 225 -2.05 -23.04 11.33
CA THR A 225 -1.62 -22.07 12.32
C THR A 225 -0.96 -20.88 11.65
N PHE A 226 -1.35 -19.68 12.05
CA PHE A 226 -0.85 -18.43 11.52
C PHE A 226 -0.04 -17.70 12.58
N ARG A 227 1.05 -17.05 12.17
CA ARG A 227 1.87 -16.20 13.04
C ARG A 227 2.33 -14.98 12.28
N LEU A 228 1.79 -13.84 12.64
CA LEU A 228 2.17 -12.54 12.11
C LEU A 228 3.28 -11.93 12.98
N SER A 229 4.30 -11.36 12.33
CA SER A 229 5.37 -10.64 13.03
C SER A 229 5.85 -9.45 12.20
N GLU A 230 5.96 -8.29 12.84
CA GLU A 230 6.60 -7.11 12.25
C GLU A 230 8.11 -7.33 12.17
N ARG A 231 8.73 -6.80 11.12
CA ARG A 231 10.17 -6.82 10.89
C ARG A 231 10.67 -5.40 10.75
N SER A 232 11.80 -5.11 11.39
CA SER A 232 12.53 -3.87 11.18
C SER A 232 12.99 -3.80 9.72
N LEU A 233 12.78 -2.65 9.10
CA LEU A 233 13.43 -2.26 7.85
C LEU A 233 14.91 -2.04 8.21
N GLY A 234 15.73 -3.09 8.02
CA GLY A 234 17.18 -3.02 8.23
C GLY A 234 17.85 -2.15 7.17
#